data_AF-A0A966T4K6-F1
#
_entry.id   AF-A0A966T4K6-F1
#
_cell.length_a   1.000
_cell.length_b   1.000
_cell.length_c   1.000
_cell.angle_alpha   90.00
_cell.angle_beta   90.00
_cell.angle_gamma   90.00
#
_symmetry.space_group_name_H-M   'P 1'
#
loop_
_entity.id
_entity.type
_entity.pdbx_description
1 polymer ?
#
loop_
_entity_poly.entity_id
_entity_poly.type
_entity_poly.pdbx_seq_one_letter_code
_entity_poly.pdbx_strand_id
1 'polypeptide(L)' 'MSGRYIAFEGVEGCGKSTHVKRLAAHLDALVTREPGGTAIGSVLRG' A
#
# COMPACT_ATOMS: atom_id res chain seq x y z
N MET A 1 -11.37 -6.51 -18.91
CA MET A 1 -10.84 -6.94 -17.60
C MET A 1 -10.95 -5.78 -16.63
N SER A 2 -11.53 -5.98 -15.44
CA SER A 2 -11.58 -4.95 -14.38
C SER A 2 -10.55 -5.27 -13.30
N GLY A 3 -9.69 -4.30 -12.98
CA GLY A 3 -8.82 -4.37 -11.81
C GLY A 3 -9.58 -3.96 -10.55
N ARG A 4 -9.04 -4.31 -9.37
CA ARG A 4 -9.52 -3.81 -8.07
C ARG A 4 -8.44 -2.92 -7.47
N TYR A 5 -8.85 -1.79 -6.90
CA TYR A 5 -8.00 -0.92 -6.08
C TYR A 5 -8.48 -0.98 -4.64
N ILE A 6 -7.57 -1.31 -3.72
CA ILE A 6 -7.88 -1.54 -2.29
C ILE A 6 -6.98 -0.61 -1.47
N ALA A 7 -7.58 0.30 -0.71
CA ALA A 7 -6.88 1.19 0.21
C ALA A 7 -7.03 0.68 1.66
N PHE A 8 -5.96 0.78 2.45
CA PHE A 8 -5.96 0.45 3.87
C PHE A 8 -5.80 1.73 4.69
N GLU A 9 -6.84 2.09 5.44
CA GLU A 9 -6.90 3.29 6.28
C GLU A 9 -6.95 2.93 7.78
N GLY A 10 -6.53 3.87 8.63
CA GLY A 10 -6.57 3.71 10.09
C GLY A 10 -5.44 4.45 10.82
N VAL A 11 -5.48 4.40 12.16
CA VAL A 11 -4.51 5.10 13.03
C VAL A 11 -3.09 4.54 12.92
N GLU A 12 -2.10 5.30 13.40
CA GLU A 12 -0.72 4.83 13.51
C GLU A 12 -0.64 3.59 14.43
N GLY A 13 0.21 2.63 14.08
CA GLY A 13 0.37 1.39 14.84
C GLY A 13 -0.74 0.34 14.67
N CYS A 14 -1.84 0.61 13.96
CA CYS A 14 -2.94 -0.38 13.80
C CYS A 14 -2.63 -1.56 12.86
N GLY A 15 -1.41 -1.65 12.32
CA GLY A 15 -0.97 -2.80 11.53
C GLY A 15 -1.26 -2.75 10.02
N LYS A 16 -1.63 -1.58 9.46
CA LYS A 16 -1.92 -1.41 8.02
C LYS A 16 -0.87 -2.03 7.11
N SER A 17 0.40 -1.70 7.31
CA SER A 17 1.50 -2.21 6.48
C SER A 17 1.66 -3.73 6.56
N THR A 18 1.33 -4.34 7.71
CA THR A 18 1.32 -5.80 7.86
C THR A 18 0.18 -6.43 7.08
N HIS A 19 -1.03 -5.87 7.16
CA HIS A 19 -2.19 -6.39 6.44
C HIS A 19 -2.06 -6.20 4.92
N VAL A 20 -1.54 -5.06 4.46
CA VAL A 20 -1.24 -4.82 3.03
C VAL A 20 -0.32 -5.90 2.48
N LYS A 21 0.81 -6.19 3.15
CA LYS A 21 1.76 -7.22 2.71
C LYS A 21 1.13 -8.62 2.66
N ARG A 22 0.32 -8.98 3.66
CA ARG A 22 -0.38 -10.28 3.71
C ARG A 22 -1.42 -10.42 2.60
N LEU A 23 -2.25 -9.40 2.39
CA LEU A 23 -3.27 -9.44 1.35
C LEU A 23 -2.64 -9.44 -0.05
N ALA A 24 -1.60 -8.64 -0.27
CA ALA A 24 -0.91 -8.59 -1.55
C ALA A 24 -0.28 -9.94 -1.91
N ALA A 25 0.32 -10.64 -0.94
CA ALA A 25 0.83 -11.99 -1.16
C ALA A 25 -0.28 -13.01 -1.47
N HIS A 26 -1.46 -12.87 -0.85
CA HIS A 26 -2.59 -13.77 -1.10
C HIS A 26 -3.25 -13.55 -2.48
N LEU A 27 -3.28 -12.30 -2.95
CA LEU A 27 -3.93 -11.92 -4.21
C LEU A 27 -2.97 -11.80 -5.39
N ASP A 28 -1.67 -11.99 -5.17
CA ASP A 28 -0.61 -11.64 -6.13
C ASP A 28 -0.78 -10.21 -6.68
N ALA A 29 -0.92 -9.25 -5.76
CA ALA A 29 -1.25 -7.86 -6.08
C ALA A 29 -0.03 -6.93 -5.99
N LEU A 30 -0.05 -5.88 -6.81
CA LEU A 30 0.91 -4.78 -6.73
C LEU A 30 0.66 -3.94 -5.48
N VAL A 31 1.74 -3.65 -4.73
CA VAL A 31 1.68 -2.83 -3.52
C VAL A 31 2.16 -1.41 -3.84
N THR A 32 1.41 -0.42 -3.36
CA THR A 32 1.83 0.99 -3.31
C THR A 32 1.51 1.58 -1.93
N ARG A 33 2.03 2.78 -1.64
CA ARG A 33 1.73 3.52 -0.42
C ARG A 33 1.70 5.03 -0.67
N GLU A 34 0.98 5.73 0.19
CA GLU A 34 1.06 7.18 0.27
C GLU A 34 1.44 7.63 1.70
N PRO A 35 2.28 8.67 1.83
CA PRO A 35 3.11 9.24 0.76
C PRO A 35 4.23 8.26 0.31
N GLY A 36 4.79 8.48 -0.88
CA GLY A 36 6.06 7.84 -1.28
C GLY A 36 5.98 6.67 -2.28
N GLY A 37 4.82 6.34 -2.84
CA GLY A 37 4.64 5.21 -3.77
C GLY A 37 5.32 5.34 -5.15
N THR A 38 6.06 6.43 -5.41
CA THR A 38 6.79 6.66 -6.66
C THR A 38 8.24 7.07 -6.38
N ALA A 39 9.13 6.97 -7.36
CA ALA A 39 10.53 7.39 -7.19
C ALA A 39 10.63 8.85 -6.73
N ILE A 40 9.90 9.77 -7.39
CA ILE A 40 9.85 11.18 -6.98
C ILE A 40 9.14 11.37 -5.63
N GLY A 41 8.04 10.64 -5.39
CA GLY A 41 7.29 10.73 -4.14
C GLY A 41 8.11 10.29 -2.94
N SER A 42 8.97 9.29 -3.12
CA SER A 42 9.89 8.81 -2.08
C SER A 42 10.96 9.85 -1.74
N VAL A 43 11.43 10.64 -2.72
CA VAL A 43 12.40 11.71 -2.47
C VAL A 43 11.73 12.89 -1.76
N LEU A 44 10.50 13.24 -2.15
CA LEU A 44 9.83 14.42 -1.61
C LEU A 44 9.21 14.20 -0.23
N ARG A 45 8.69 12.99 0.05
CA ARG A 45 7.83 12.71 1.23
C ARG A 45 7.96 11.27 1.75
N GLY A 46 8.99 10.54 1.35
CA GLY A 46 9.16 9.10 1.63
C GLY A 46 9.96 8.78 2.88
#